data_AF-A0A1F9Z9Q2-F1
#
_entry.id   AF-A0A1F9Z9Q2-F1
#
_cell.length_a   1.000
_cell.length_b   1.000
_cell.length_c   1.000
_cell.angle_alpha   90.00
_cell.angle_beta   90.00
_cell.angle_gamma   90.00
#
_symmetry.space_group_name_H-M   'P 1'
#
loop_
_entity.id
_entity.type
_entity.pdbx_description
1 polymer ?
#
loop_
_entity_poly.entity_id
_entity_poly.type
_entity_poly.pdbx_seq_one_letter_code
_entity_poly.pdbx_strand_id
1 'polypeptide(L)'
;MSRNLRQLLFRSVLLFLLSMILVAGFYFHSSFYQIGLYSLLLVGGFVTFLVIGAARLIVAGELPRGRPRGELTFSLEAGDLLQRGVASVVVVPVEGPVHALVGQVVRGRFETGPEFGRYLVRDAARKFLSDVTDEDARAAGWRTAEDLRKGERGRRGWRPTDVVVLLRLERVGARS
;
A
#
# COMPACT_ATOMS: atom_id res chain seq x y z
N MET A 1 -26.40 -64.18 -44.34
CA MET A 1 -26.61 -62.76 -44.00
C MET A 1 -25.47 -61.93 -44.60
N SER A 2 -25.77 -61.10 -45.61
CA SER A 2 -24.75 -60.43 -46.45
C SER A 2 -23.94 -59.40 -45.65
N ARG A 3 -22.65 -59.22 -45.99
CA ARG A 3 -21.76 -58.22 -45.34
C ARG A 3 -22.36 -56.81 -45.37
N ASN A 4 -23.08 -56.48 -46.43
CA ASN A 4 -23.77 -55.19 -46.60
C ASN A 4 -24.87 -54.99 -45.56
N LEU A 5 -25.64 -56.03 -45.20
CA LEU A 5 -26.69 -55.93 -44.19
C LEU A 5 -26.09 -55.70 -42.78
N ARG A 6 -24.96 -56.36 -42.46
CA ARG A 6 -24.25 -56.15 -41.18
C ARG A 6 -23.69 -54.73 -41.07
N GLN A 7 -23.15 -54.20 -42.17
CA GLN A 7 -22.61 -52.84 -42.19
C GLN A 7 -23.71 -51.77 -42.07
N LEU A 8 -24.85 -51.99 -42.72
CA LEU A 8 -26.03 -51.14 -42.57
C LEU A 8 -26.56 -51.17 -41.14
N LEU A 9 -26.73 -52.36 -40.55
CA LEU A 9 -27.15 -52.52 -39.15
C LEU A 9 -26.18 -51.84 -38.18
N PHE A 10 -24.88 -52.03 -38.36
CA PHE A 10 -23.87 -51.39 -37.49
C PHE A 10 -23.94 -49.87 -37.58
N ARG A 11 -24.09 -49.32 -38.79
CA ARG A 11 -24.23 -47.87 -39.00
C ARG A 11 -25.51 -47.33 -38.38
N SER A 12 -26.63 -48.04 -38.53
CA SER A 12 -27.91 -47.66 -37.93
C SER A 12 -27.87 -47.69 -36.39
N VAL A 13 -27.26 -48.72 -35.79
CA VAL A 13 -27.07 -48.81 -34.33
C VAL A 13 -26.17 -47.68 -33.83
N LEU A 14 -25.08 -47.39 -34.53
CA LEU A 14 -24.19 -46.28 -34.18
C LEU A 14 -24.91 -44.92 -34.21
N LEU A 15 -25.69 -44.67 -35.27
CA LEU A 15 -26.46 -43.44 -35.41
C LEU A 15 -27.55 -43.32 -34.34
N PHE A 16 -28.18 -44.43 -33.97
CA PHE A 16 -29.16 -44.48 -32.90
C PHE A 16 -28.52 -44.15 -31.54
N LEU A 17 -27.37 -44.74 -31.22
CA LEU A 17 -26.63 -44.45 -29.99
C LEU A 17 -26.17 -42.99 -29.95
N LEU A 18 -25.66 -42.45 -31.07
CA LEU A 18 -25.28 -41.05 -31.18
C LEU A 18 -26.47 -40.12 -30.94
N SER A 19 -27.63 -40.43 -31.54
CA SER A 19 -28.88 -39.69 -31.33
C SER A 19 -29.34 -39.75 -29.88
N MET A 20 -29.27 -40.91 -29.24
CA MET A 20 -29.63 -41.09 -27.83
C MET A 20 -28.73 -40.27 -26.90
N ILE A 21 -27.41 -40.23 -27.15
CA ILE A 21 -26.46 -39.38 -26.41
C ILE A 21 -26.79 -37.90 -26.60
N LEU A 22 -27.13 -37.49 -27.82
CA LEU A 22 -27.50 -36.10 -28.12
C LEU A 22 -28.76 -35.68 -27.33
N VAL A 23 -29.80 -36.51 -27.38
CA VAL A 23 -31.06 -36.27 -26.66
C VAL A 23 -30.84 -36.27 -25.15
N ALA A 24 -30.02 -37.19 -24.61
CA ALA A 24 -29.66 -37.19 -23.20
C ALA A 24 -28.89 -35.90 -22.82
N GLY A 25 -27.94 -35.46 -23.66
CA GLY A 25 -27.23 -34.20 -23.46
C GLY A 25 -28.15 -32.98 -23.44
N PHE A 26 -29.15 -32.93 -24.31
CA PHE A 26 -30.19 -31.89 -24.31
C PHE A 26 -31.14 -32.00 -23.12
N TYR A 27 -31.51 -33.20 -22.70
CA TYR A 27 -32.39 -33.44 -21.55
C TYR A 27 -31.74 -32.99 -20.24
N PHE A 28 -30.43 -33.25 -20.07
CA PHE A 28 -29.65 -32.81 -18.91
C PHE A 28 -29.05 -31.39 -19.06
N HIS A 29 -29.37 -30.67 -20.14
CA HIS A 29 -28.84 -29.34 -20.43
C HIS A 29 -29.18 -28.33 -19.32
N SER A 30 -30.38 -28.42 -18.72
CA SER A 30 -30.80 -27.58 -17.58
C SER A 30 -29.98 -27.85 -16.30
N SER A 31 -29.63 -29.11 -16.03
CA SER A 31 -28.79 -29.49 -14.89
C SER A 31 -27.33 -29.05 -15.08
N PHE A 32 -26.81 -29.10 -16.31
CA PHE A 32 -25.47 -28.61 -16.64
C PHE A 32 -25.33 -27.10 -16.41
N TYR A 33 -26.34 -26.31 -16.80
CA TYR A 33 -26.35 -24.88 -16.48
C TYR A 33 -26.44 -24.63 -14.99
N GLN A 34 -27.21 -25.39 -14.22
CA GLN A 34 -27.25 -25.18 -12.76
C GLN A 34 -25.91 -25.51 -12.08
N ILE A 35 -25.24 -26.59 -12.47
CA ILE A 35 -23.94 -26.97 -11.89
C ILE A 35 -22.84 -26.00 -12.33
N GLY A 36 -22.81 -25.63 -13.61
CA GLY A 36 -21.81 -24.72 -14.17
C GLY A 36 -22.02 -23.26 -13.77
N LEU A 37 -23.26 -22.75 -13.84
CA LEU A 37 -23.59 -21.37 -13.49
C LEU A 37 -23.44 -21.12 -12.00
N TYR A 38 -23.88 -22.04 -11.14
CA TYR A 38 -23.72 -21.86 -9.69
C TYR A 38 -22.24 -21.85 -9.31
N SER A 39 -21.45 -22.78 -9.84
CA SER A 39 -19.99 -22.81 -9.62
C SER A 39 -19.30 -21.57 -10.19
N LEU A 40 -19.71 -21.11 -11.38
CA LEU A 40 -19.16 -19.90 -12.00
C LEU A 40 -19.55 -18.63 -11.25
N LEU A 41 -20.78 -18.53 -10.75
CA LEU A 41 -21.24 -17.41 -9.94
C LEU A 41 -20.55 -17.38 -8.59
N LEU A 42 -20.37 -18.54 -7.96
CA LEU A 42 -19.74 -18.65 -6.65
C LEU A 42 -18.24 -18.35 -6.75
N VAL A 43 -17.52 -19.00 -7.68
CA VAL A 43 -16.08 -18.77 -7.89
C VAL A 43 -15.84 -17.39 -8.51
N GLY A 44 -16.54 -17.05 -9.58
CA GLY A 44 -16.39 -15.77 -10.27
C GLY A 44 -16.83 -14.59 -9.40
N GLY A 45 -17.94 -14.71 -8.67
CA GLY A 45 -18.40 -13.70 -7.72
C GLY A 45 -17.44 -13.54 -6.54
N PHE A 46 -16.93 -14.64 -5.97
CA PHE A 46 -15.94 -14.58 -4.91
C PHE A 46 -14.62 -13.95 -5.37
N VAL A 47 -14.11 -14.33 -6.54
CA VAL A 47 -12.92 -13.72 -7.14
C VAL A 47 -13.14 -12.22 -7.39
N THR A 48 -14.30 -11.85 -7.95
CA THR A 48 -14.64 -10.44 -8.18
C THR A 48 -14.70 -9.66 -6.87
N PHE A 49 -15.30 -10.24 -5.82
CA PHE A 49 -15.33 -9.66 -4.48
C PHE A 49 -13.92 -9.44 -3.92
N LEU A 50 -13.02 -10.42 -4.05
CA LEU A 50 -11.63 -10.28 -3.62
C LEU A 50 -10.89 -9.19 -4.40
N VAL A 51 -11.08 -9.12 -5.72
CA VAL A 51 -10.45 -8.09 -6.57
C VAL A 51 -10.94 -6.70 -6.19
N ILE A 52 -12.25 -6.51 -6.02
CA ILE A 52 -12.83 -5.24 -5.58
C ILE A 52 -12.34 -4.89 -4.17
N GLY A 53 -12.30 -5.87 -3.26
CA GLY A 53 -11.78 -5.68 -1.91
C GLY A 53 -10.31 -5.25 -1.90
N ALA A 54 -9.46 -5.91 -2.68
CA ALA A 54 -8.04 -5.58 -2.81
C ALA A 54 -7.84 -4.20 -3.45
N ALA A 55 -8.57 -3.88 -4.52
CA ALA A 55 -8.53 -2.57 -5.16
C ALA A 55 -8.96 -1.47 -4.17
N ARG A 56 -10.02 -1.73 -3.39
CA ARG A 56 -10.50 -0.80 -2.36
C ARG A 56 -9.46 -0.59 -1.26
N LEU A 57 -8.75 -1.63 -0.82
CA LEU A 57 -7.66 -1.51 0.18
C LEU A 57 -6.47 -0.71 -0.36
N ILE A 58 -6.14 -0.87 -1.64
CA ILE A 58 -5.09 -0.10 -2.31
C ILE A 58 -5.49 1.38 -2.41
N VAL A 59 -6.72 1.65 -2.88
CA VAL A 59 -7.25 3.02 -3.05
C VAL A 59 -7.44 3.73 -1.71
N ALA A 60 -7.94 3.02 -0.69
CA ALA A 60 -8.11 3.58 0.65
C ALA A 60 -6.78 3.86 1.37
N GLY A 61 -5.65 3.38 0.84
CA GLY A 61 -4.35 3.51 1.51
C GLY A 61 -4.27 2.77 2.85
N GLU A 62 -5.28 1.94 3.15
CA GLU A 62 -5.46 1.13 4.35
C GLU A 62 -4.68 -0.19 4.31
N LEU A 63 -3.81 -0.35 3.30
CA LEU A 63 -2.78 -1.38 3.37
C LEU A 63 -2.16 -1.30 4.77
N PRO A 64 -2.15 -2.39 5.55
CA PRO A 64 -1.51 -2.41 6.85
C PRO A 64 -0.02 -2.19 6.62
N ARG A 65 0.37 -0.91 6.52
CA ARG A 65 1.71 -0.43 6.21
C ARG A 65 2.57 -0.70 7.44
N GLY A 66 2.96 -1.97 7.59
CA GLY A 66 3.93 -2.46 8.55
C GLY A 66 3.55 -2.28 10.02
N ARG A 67 4.11 -3.16 10.85
CA ARG A 67 4.31 -2.83 12.26
C ARG A 67 5.29 -1.65 12.32
N PRO A 68 5.02 -0.58 13.10
CA PRO A 68 5.97 0.52 13.20
C PRO A 68 7.33 -0.01 13.66
N ARG A 69 8.37 0.30 12.90
CA ARG A 69 9.76 -0.09 13.17
C ARG A 69 10.57 1.18 13.34
N GLY A 70 10.79 1.56 14.60
CA GLY A 70 11.53 2.75 14.98
C GLY A 70 10.65 3.85 15.56
N GLU A 71 11.30 4.76 16.29
CA GLU A 71 10.68 5.90 16.95
C GLU A 71 11.45 7.17 16.58
N LEU A 72 10.71 8.22 16.27
CA LEU A 72 11.23 9.56 16.03
C LEU A 72 10.74 10.46 17.17
N THR A 73 11.68 11.09 17.86
CA THR A 73 11.40 12.07 18.92
C THR A 73 11.39 13.47 18.36
N PHE A 74 10.29 14.19 18.61
CA PHE A 74 10.02 15.53 18.11
C PHE A 74 9.82 16.52 19.26
N SER A 75 10.10 17.79 18.98
CA SER A 75 9.69 18.86 19.88
C SER A 75 8.17 19.01 19.89
N LEU A 76 7.63 19.68 20.91
CA LEU A 76 6.22 20.02 20.97
C LEU A 76 5.79 20.84 19.73
N GLU A 77 6.58 21.84 19.35
CA GLU A 77 6.32 22.70 18.19
C GLU A 77 6.36 21.91 16.87
N ALA A 78 7.40 21.10 16.65
CA ALA A 78 7.54 20.31 15.42
C ALA A 78 6.46 19.23 15.33
N GLY A 79 6.10 18.60 16.46
CA GLY A 79 5.03 17.61 16.50
C GLY A 79 3.66 18.22 16.22
N ASP A 80 3.36 19.41 16.75
CA ASP A 80 2.11 20.14 16.45
C ASP A 80 2.04 20.55 14.97
N LEU A 81 3.13 21.05 14.40
CA LEU A 81 3.21 21.36 12.97
C LEU A 81 3.02 20.14 12.06
N LEU A 82 3.57 18.98 12.44
CA LEU A 82 3.37 17.69 11.75
C LEU A 82 1.94 17.16 11.92
N GLN A 83 1.30 17.38 13.07
CA GLN A 83 -0.09 16.96 13.30
C GLN A 83 -1.08 17.80 12.48
N ARG A 84 -0.82 19.10 12.36
CA ARG A 84 -1.62 20.05 11.57
C ARG A 84 -1.35 19.94 10.06
N GLY A 85 -0.34 19.17 9.65
CA GLY A 85 0.06 19.04 8.24
C GLY A 85 0.74 20.27 7.66
N VAL A 86 1.20 21.20 8.51
CA VAL A 86 1.95 22.39 8.11
C VAL A 86 3.40 22.02 7.78
N ALA A 87 3.96 21.06 8.52
CA ALA A 87 5.26 20.48 8.22
C ALA A 87 5.08 19.08 7.60
N SER A 88 5.90 18.76 6.59
CA SER A 88 5.96 17.45 5.94
C SER A 88 7.39 16.89 5.87
N VAL A 89 8.39 17.71 6.19
CA VAL A 89 9.80 17.33 6.24
C VAL A 89 10.33 17.52 7.65
N VAL A 90 11.23 16.65 8.08
CA VAL A 90 11.88 16.73 9.39
C VAL A 90 13.37 16.64 9.19
N VAL A 91 14.10 17.56 9.82
CA VAL A 91 15.56 17.57 9.86
C VAL A 91 16.03 16.81 11.11
N VAL A 92 16.75 15.72 10.91
CA VAL A 92 17.33 14.91 11.99
C VAL A 92 18.85 14.80 11.81
N PRO A 93 19.62 14.67 12.90
CA PRO A 93 21.07 14.52 12.79
C PRO A 93 21.40 13.11 12.28
N VAL A 94 22.45 12.99 11.45
CA VAL A 94 22.94 11.68 10.96
C VAL A 94 23.42 10.79 12.10
N GLU A 95 23.99 11.38 13.16
CA GLU A 95 24.58 10.67 14.30
C GLU A 95 23.56 10.30 15.39
N GLY A 96 22.26 10.52 15.13
CA GLY A 96 21.19 10.16 16.06
C GLY A 96 20.78 8.68 16.00
N PRO A 97 20.01 8.18 16.99
CA PRO A 97 19.54 6.79 17.06
C PRO A 97 18.52 6.38 15.97
N VAL A 98 18.41 7.14 14.87
CA VAL A 98 17.33 7.01 13.90
C VAL A 98 17.87 6.52 12.56
N HIS A 99 17.70 5.23 12.32
CA HIS A 99 17.92 4.59 11.01
C HIS A 99 16.59 4.37 10.29
N ALA A 100 15.72 5.38 10.28
CA ALA A 100 14.42 5.27 9.62
C ALA A 100 14.63 5.19 8.11
N LEU A 101 14.40 4.02 7.54
CA LEU A 101 14.56 3.78 6.10
C LEU A 101 13.33 4.28 5.34
N VAL A 102 13.55 4.71 4.10
CA VAL A 102 12.47 5.02 3.17
C VAL A 102 11.54 3.80 3.04
N GLY A 103 10.23 4.03 3.11
CA GLY A 103 9.19 3.01 3.10
C GLY A 103 8.82 2.45 4.47
N GLN A 104 9.50 2.84 5.55
CA GLN A 104 9.14 2.39 6.90
C GLN A 104 8.12 3.31 7.57
N VAL A 105 7.26 2.70 8.38
CA VAL A 105 6.38 3.42 9.29
C VAL A 105 7.06 3.57 10.65
N VAL A 106 7.13 4.80 11.14
CA VAL A 106 7.75 5.18 12.40
C VAL A 106 6.72 5.81 13.33
N ARG A 107 6.93 5.64 14.65
CA ARG A 107 6.13 6.33 15.67
C ARG A 107 6.68 7.72 15.90
N GLY A 108 5.82 8.72 15.82
CA GLY A 108 6.14 10.07 16.29
C GLY A 108 5.84 10.20 17.76
N ARG A 109 6.87 10.48 18.55
CA ARG A 109 6.76 10.79 19.98
C ARG A 109 7.23 12.21 20.24
N PHE A 110 6.60 12.86 21.21
CA PHE A 110 7.15 14.09 21.76
C PHE A 110 8.37 13.76 22.63
N GLU A 111 9.31 14.70 22.74
CA GLU A 111 10.41 14.65 23.72
C GLU A 111 9.90 14.47 25.16
N THR A 112 8.66 14.90 25.44
CA THR A 112 7.96 14.71 26.72
C THR A 112 7.47 13.27 26.96
N GLY A 113 7.59 12.37 25.98
CA GLY A 113 7.25 10.95 26.11
C GLY A 113 6.01 10.43 25.36
N PRO A 114 4.89 11.17 25.19
CA PRO A 114 3.69 10.63 24.56
C PRO A 114 3.84 10.44 23.04
N GLU A 115 3.26 9.33 22.53
CA GLU A 115 3.10 9.07 21.08
C GLU A 115 1.93 9.91 20.54
N PHE A 116 2.15 10.56 19.41
CA PHE A 116 1.19 11.50 18.83
C PHE A 116 0.75 11.13 17.41
N GLY A 117 1.41 10.16 16.78
CA GLY A 117 1.02 9.69 15.45
C GLY A 117 1.97 8.66 14.87
N ARG A 118 1.55 8.09 13.74
CA ARG A 118 2.35 7.19 12.91
C ARG A 118 2.61 7.84 11.56
N TYR A 119 3.85 7.74 11.10
CA TYR A 119 4.32 8.43 9.90
C TYR A 119 5.07 7.46 9.01
N LEU A 120 4.80 7.51 7.71
CA LEU A 120 5.55 6.79 6.68
C LEU A 120 6.68 7.68 6.19
N VAL A 121 7.91 7.16 6.21
CA VAL A 121 9.06 7.83 5.59
C VAL A 121 8.96 7.64 4.08
N ARG A 122 8.65 8.71 3.35
CA ARG A 122 8.52 8.69 1.88
C ARG A 122 9.84 8.90 1.17
N ASP A 123 10.68 9.72 1.75
CA ASP A 123 11.96 10.10 1.17
C ASP A 123 12.95 10.48 2.28
N ALA A 124 14.24 10.30 2.02
CA ALA A 124 15.32 10.60 2.93
C ALA A 124 16.51 11.18 2.15
N ALA A 125 16.77 12.46 2.31
CA ALA A 125 17.91 13.15 1.68
C ALA A 125 18.97 13.49 2.74
N ARG A 126 20.24 13.19 2.46
CA ARG A 126 21.37 13.63 3.28
C ARG A 126 21.97 14.88 2.69
N LYS A 127 22.13 15.92 3.50
CA LYS A 127 22.75 17.19 3.10
C LYS A 127 23.54 17.78 4.26
N PHE A 128 24.48 18.66 3.98
CA PHE A 128 25.02 19.53 5.01
C PHE A 128 23.95 20.53 5.46
N LEU A 129 23.99 20.94 6.73
CA LEU A 129 23.06 21.96 7.24
C LEU A 129 23.20 23.31 6.49
N SER A 130 24.39 23.59 5.95
CA SER A 130 24.62 24.71 5.03
C SER A 130 23.84 24.61 3.72
N ASP A 131 23.56 23.40 3.23
CA ASP A 131 23.01 23.14 1.90
C ASP A 131 21.48 22.96 1.92
N VAL A 132 20.87 23.09 3.11
CA VAL A 132 19.42 23.13 3.27
C VAL A 132 18.89 24.40 2.61
N THR A 133 17.95 24.22 1.67
CA THR A 133 17.33 25.33 0.93
C THR A 133 16.18 25.95 1.72
N ASP A 134 15.74 27.14 1.34
CA ASP A 134 14.54 27.77 1.92
C ASP A 134 13.26 26.97 1.64
N GLU A 135 13.24 26.17 0.57
CA GLU A 135 12.13 25.25 0.30
C GLU A 135 12.11 24.09 1.28
N ASP A 136 13.27 23.47 1.54
CA ASP A 136 13.43 22.42 2.53
C ASP A 136 13.05 22.93 3.94
N ALA A 137 13.46 24.15 4.29
CA ALA A 137 13.13 24.79 5.57
C ALA A 137 11.62 25.05 5.71
N ARG A 138 10.97 25.56 4.65
CA ARG A 138 9.52 25.75 4.61
C ARG A 138 8.75 24.44 4.74
N ALA A 139 9.20 23.40 4.05
CA ALA A 139 8.62 22.07 4.18
C ALA A 139 8.77 21.49 5.61
N ALA A 140 9.78 21.94 6.36
CA ALA A 140 9.98 21.62 7.77
C ALA A 140 9.25 22.57 8.76
N GLY A 141 8.45 23.52 8.27
CA GLY A 141 7.69 24.45 9.09
C GLY A 141 8.44 25.72 9.51
N TRP A 142 9.63 25.96 8.95
CA TRP A 142 10.41 27.18 9.18
C TRP A 142 10.14 28.23 8.10
N ARG A 143 10.37 29.51 8.38
CA ARG A 143 10.19 30.57 7.37
C ARG A 143 11.32 30.59 6.34
N THR A 144 12.56 30.42 6.80
CA THR A 144 13.78 30.44 5.98
C THR A 144 14.78 29.39 6.47
N ALA A 145 15.75 29.04 5.62
CA ALA A 145 16.85 28.16 6.01
C ALA A 145 17.73 28.79 7.11
N GLU A 146 17.84 30.11 7.14
CA GLU A 146 18.58 30.82 8.19
C GLU A 146 17.88 30.70 9.55
N ASP A 147 16.54 30.82 9.58
CA ASP A 147 15.76 30.64 10.81
C ASP A 147 15.91 29.23 11.36
N LEU A 148 15.87 28.22 10.48
CA LEU A 148 16.12 26.83 10.85
C LEU A 148 17.50 26.65 11.47
N ARG A 149 18.55 27.18 10.81
CA ARG A 149 19.92 27.09 11.33
C ARG A 149 20.08 27.79 12.67
N LYS A 150 19.47 28.97 12.84
CA LYS A 150 19.52 29.74 14.09
C LYS A 150 18.79 29.01 15.22
N GLY A 151 17.60 28.47 14.95
CA GLY A 151 16.81 27.70 15.91
C GLY A 151 17.52 26.42 16.35
N GLU A 152 18.03 25.64 15.39
CA GLU A 152 18.72 24.38 15.69
C GLU A 152 20.11 24.60 16.33
N ARG A 153 20.82 25.68 15.98
CA ARG A 153 22.06 26.06 16.68
C ARG A 153 21.79 26.36 18.15
N GLY A 154 20.73 27.10 18.47
CA GLY A 154 20.36 27.41 19.84
C GLY A 154 19.92 26.20 20.66
N ARG A 155 19.28 25.21 19.99
CA ARG A 155 18.63 24.09 20.66
C ARG A 155 19.48 22.82 20.76
N ARG A 156 20.23 22.50 19.70
CA ARG A 156 21.02 21.27 19.58
C ARG A 156 22.51 21.52 19.37
N GLY A 157 22.93 22.79 19.32
CA GLY A 157 24.33 23.16 19.12
C GLY A 157 24.85 22.87 17.71
N TRP A 158 23.96 22.67 16.73
CA TRP A 158 24.34 22.28 15.38
C TRP A 158 25.16 23.35 14.66
N ARG A 159 26.17 22.88 13.94
CA ARG A 159 27.07 23.67 13.11
C ARG A 159 26.66 23.57 11.64
N PRO A 160 26.95 24.58 10.81
CA PRO A 160 26.63 24.54 9.38
C PRO A 160 27.28 23.35 8.64
N THR A 161 28.40 22.87 9.15
CA THR A 161 29.16 21.72 8.62
C THR A 161 28.58 20.37 9.01
N ASP A 162 27.57 20.33 9.88
CA ASP A 162 27.00 19.07 10.35
C ASP A 162 26.13 18.46 9.25
N VAL A 163 26.19 17.13 9.11
CA VAL A 163 25.37 16.40 8.15
C VAL A 163 24.02 16.10 8.78
N VAL A 164 22.96 16.48 8.08
CA VAL A 164 21.58 16.24 8.47
C VAL A 164 20.86 15.36 7.46
N VAL A 165 19.87 14.62 7.94
CA VAL A 165 18.93 13.87 7.12
C VAL A 165 17.61 14.62 7.10
N LEU A 166 17.13 14.97 5.91
CA LEU A 166 15.78 15.45 5.68
C LEU A 166 14.88 14.24 5.40
N LEU A 167 13.99 13.95 6.33
CA LEU A 167 13.00 12.89 6.22
C LEU A 167 11.66 13.49 5.80
N ARG A 168 11.15 13.11 4.62
CA ARG A 168 9.78 13.46 4.21
C ARG A 168 8.81 12.45 4.83
N LEU A 169 7.90 12.93 5.65
CA LEU A 169 6.96 12.14 6.42
C LEU A 169 5.54 12.33 5.90
N GLU A 170 4.82 11.22 5.76
CA GLU A 170 3.39 11.22 5.46
C GLU A 170 2.62 10.57 6.60
N ARG A 171 1.58 11.22 7.09
CA ARG A 171 0.78 10.70 8.20
C ARG A 171 0.01 9.45 7.76
N VAL A 172 0.20 8.34 8.47
CA VAL A 172 -0.52 7.10 8.21
C VAL A 172 -1.89 7.16 8.89
N GLY A 173 -2.97 6.97 8.12
CA GLY A 173 -4.34 6.96 8.63
C GLY A 173 -5.02 8.34 8.71
N ALA A 174 -4.40 9.39 8.16
CA ALA A 174 -5.11 10.62 7.87
C ALA A 174 -5.90 10.43 6.57
N ARG A 175 -7.23 10.56 6.65
CA ARG A 175 -8.11 10.61 5.47
C ARG A 175 -7.63 11.74 4.57
N SER A 176 -7.28 11.43 3.32
CA SER A 176 -7.30 12.38 2.21
C SER A 176 -8.74 12.62 1.77
#